data_AF-Q5ULX4-F1
#
_entry.id   AF-Q5ULX4-F1
#
_cell.length_a   1.000
_cell.length_b   1.000
_cell.length_c   1.000
_cell.angle_alpha   90.00
_cell.angle_beta   90.00
_cell.angle_gamma   90.00
#
_symmetry.space_group_name_H-M   'P 1'
#
loop_
_entity.id
_entity.type
_entity.pdbx_description
1 polymer ?
#
loop_
_entity_poly.entity_id
_entity_poly.type
_entity_poly.pdbx_seq_one_letter_code
_entity_poly.pdbx_strand_id
1 'polypeptide(L)'
;GLAAGRLEEWIFVFAQAADRSSQFCISVGKTIPPEQNNLQECFDGTIGPETLYKIEDSRVKESAKKSLQLHEALSSISFNSLGAESIRGGNGKDGCNLVRTDTDGILNGGSPT
;
A
#
# COMPACT_ATOMS: atom_id res chain seq x y z
N GLY A 1 -2.04 -3.47 17.59
CA GLY A 1 -2.85 -4.59 17.07
C GLY A 1 -3.85 -4.11 16.04
N LEU A 2 -5.04 -3.67 16.46
CA LEU A 2 -6.15 -3.35 15.54
C LEU A 2 -5.79 -2.34 14.42
N ALA A 3 -5.17 -1.21 14.76
CA ALA A 3 -4.78 -0.21 13.76
C ALA A 3 -3.77 -0.77 12.75
N ALA A 4 -2.85 -1.64 13.19
CA ALA A 4 -1.89 -2.30 12.29
C ALA A 4 -2.62 -3.20 11.30
N GLY A 5 -3.54 -4.06 11.76
CA GLY A 5 -4.31 -4.93 10.86
C GLY A 5 -5.20 -4.16 9.86
N ARG A 6 -5.70 -2.97 10.23
CA ARG A 6 -6.46 -2.11 9.30
C ARG A 6 -5.59 -1.54 8.19
N LEU A 7 -4.38 -1.07 8.53
CA LEU A 7 -3.43 -0.52 7.55
C LEU A 7 -2.80 -1.63 6.69
N GLU A 8 -2.50 -2.77 7.30
CA GLU A 8 -1.97 -3.96 6.62
C GLU A 8 -2.93 -4.46 5.54
N GLU A 9 -4.21 -4.69 5.88
CA GLU A 9 -5.21 -5.14 4.92
C GLU A 9 -5.39 -4.15 3.75
N TRP A 10 -5.43 -2.84 4.05
CA TRP A 10 -5.56 -1.82 3.03
C TRP A 10 -4.42 -1.89 2.00
N ILE A 11 -3.18 -1.90 2.47
CA ILE A 11 -2.01 -1.94 1.57
C ILE A 11 -1.88 -3.31 0.89
N PHE A 12 -2.16 -4.39 1.61
CA PHE A 12 -2.07 -5.75 1.08
C PHE A 12 -3.04 -6.01 -0.07
N VAL A 13 -4.29 -5.58 0.05
CA VAL A 13 -5.29 -5.69 -1.03
C VAL A 13 -4.84 -4.90 -2.27
N PHE A 14 -4.27 -3.71 -2.08
CA PHE A 14 -3.74 -2.90 -3.18
C PHE A 14 -2.51 -3.54 -3.83
N ALA A 15 -1.63 -4.15 -3.04
CA ALA A 15 -0.44 -4.86 -3.53
C ALA A 15 -0.80 -6.12 -4.33
N GLN A 16 -1.88 -6.81 -3.97
CA GLN A 16 -2.39 -7.97 -4.72
C GLN A 16 -3.19 -7.60 -5.97
N ALA A 17 -3.76 -6.38 -6.02
CA ALA A 17 -4.48 -5.86 -7.18
C ALA A 17 -3.51 -5.41 -8.28
N ALA A 18 -2.78 -6.37 -8.84
CA ALA A 18 -1.78 -6.19 -9.87
C ALA A 18 -1.83 -7.36 -10.87
N ASP A 19 -1.74 -7.05 -12.16
CA ASP A 19 -1.57 -8.04 -13.22
C ASP A 19 -0.12 -8.08 -13.72
N ARG A 20 0.21 -9.01 -14.63
CA ARG A 20 1.56 -9.09 -15.21
C ARG A 20 1.83 -7.99 -16.26
N SER A 21 0.94 -7.03 -16.41
CA SER A 21 0.96 -6.01 -17.46
C SER A 21 1.03 -4.60 -16.85
N SER A 22 0.27 -3.66 -17.40
CA SER A 22 0.24 -2.27 -16.97
C SER A 22 -0.92 -1.95 -16.01
N GLN A 23 -1.60 -2.94 -15.44
CA GLN A 23 -2.72 -2.73 -14.53
C GLN A 23 -2.33 -3.07 -13.09
N PHE A 24 -2.33 -2.06 -12.22
CA PHE A 24 -1.93 -2.21 -10.81
C PHE A 24 -2.44 -1.06 -9.94
N CYS A 25 -2.54 -1.31 -8.64
CA CYS A 25 -3.00 -0.31 -7.66
C CYS A 25 -1.89 0.38 -6.86
N ILE A 26 -0.66 -0.12 -6.89
CA ILE A 26 0.51 0.56 -6.31
C ILE A 26 1.52 0.79 -7.43
N SER A 27 2.04 2.02 -7.56
CA SER A 27 3.03 2.38 -8.57
C SER A 27 4.35 2.78 -7.92
N VAL A 28 5.46 2.49 -8.60
CA VAL A 28 6.81 2.93 -8.23
C VAL A 28 7.45 3.77 -9.34
N GLY A 29 6.61 4.51 -10.07
CA GLY A 29 7.03 5.33 -11.22
C GLY A 29 7.32 4.54 -12.49
N LYS A 30 6.95 3.26 -12.52
CA LYS A 30 7.11 2.36 -13.67
C LYS A 30 5.75 1.91 -14.22
N THR A 31 5.77 1.32 -15.42
CA THR A 31 4.59 0.77 -16.11
C THR A 31 4.31 -0.69 -15.74
N ILE A 32 5.01 -1.24 -14.75
CA ILE A 32 4.81 -2.59 -14.22
C ILE A 32 4.53 -2.50 -12.72
N PRO A 33 3.80 -3.47 -12.13
CA PRO A 33 3.55 -3.47 -10.70
C PRO A 33 4.84 -3.60 -9.89
N PRO A 34 4.86 -3.07 -8.66
CA PRO A 34 5.95 -3.26 -7.73
C PRO A 34 6.07 -4.72 -7.30
N GLU A 35 7.31 -5.15 -7.11
CA GLU A 35 7.63 -6.41 -6.44
C GLU A 35 8.00 -6.16 -4.98
N GLN A 36 8.30 -7.23 -4.23
CA GLN A 36 8.67 -7.11 -2.81
C GLN A 36 9.86 -6.17 -2.57
N ASN A 37 10.83 -6.14 -3.48
CA ASN A 37 11.98 -5.23 -3.38
C ASN A 37 11.59 -3.74 -3.38
N ASN A 38 10.39 -3.37 -3.83
CA ASN A 38 9.87 -2.03 -3.76
C ASN A 38 9.01 -1.79 -2.51
N LEU A 39 8.35 -2.85 -2.02
CA LEU A 39 7.47 -2.83 -0.85
C LEU A 39 8.12 -3.53 0.34
N GLN A 40 9.42 -3.30 0.53
CA GLN A 40 10.23 -4.00 1.55
C GLN A 40 9.73 -3.74 2.97
N GLU A 41 9.03 -2.64 3.22
CA GLU A 41 8.44 -2.36 4.53
C GLU A 41 7.16 -3.16 4.82
N CYS A 42 6.56 -3.74 3.78
CA CYS A 42 5.32 -4.50 3.86
C CYS A 42 5.57 -6.01 3.82
N PHE A 43 6.55 -6.47 3.03
CA PHE A 43 6.73 -7.90 2.73
C PHE A 43 8.17 -8.41 2.92
N ASP A 44 8.30 -9.58 3.55
CA ASP A 44 9.54 -10.34 3.74
C ASP A 44 9.75 -11.45 2.69
N GLY A 45 9.12 -11.30 1.51
CA GLY A 45 9.20 -12.23 0.39
C GLY A 45 8.17 -11.91 -0.67
N THR A 46 8.00 -12.78 -1.67
CA THR A 46 6.98 -12.61 -2.72
C THR A 46 5.64 -12.19 -2.14
N ILE A 47 5.02 -11.15 -2.71
CA ILE A 47 3.78 -10.54 -2.20
C ILE A 47 2.73 -11.63 -1.96
N GLY A 48 2.31 -11.78 -0.72
CA GLY A 48 1.39 -12.82 -0.27
C GLY A 48 1.10 -12.72 1.22
N PRO A 49 0.09 -13.42 1.72
CA PRO A 49 -0.33 -13.30 3.12
C PRO A 49 0.74 -13.79 4.11
N GLU A 50 1.49 -14.83 3.75
CA GLU A 50 2.54 -15.40 4.61
C GLU A 50 3.83 -14.59 4.65
N THR A 51 3.97 -13.57 3.78
CA THR A 51 5.16 -12.71 3.74
C THR A 51 4.92 -11.35 4.38
N LEU A 52 3.72 -11.09 4.93
CA LEU A 52 3.47 -9.94 5.80
C LEU A 52 4.19 -10.10 7.15
N TYR A 53 4.71 -9.00 7.69
CA TYR A 53 5.46 -9.02 8.95
C TYR A 53 4.56 -9.34 10.17
N LYS A 54 4.83 -10.46 10.84
CA LYS A 54 4.13 -10.91 12.05
C LYS A 54 4.72 -10.26 13.30
N ILE A 55 3.94 -10.22 14.38
CA ILE A 55 4.33 -9.55 15.63
C ILE A 55 5.64 -10.08 16.24
N GLU A 56 5.97 -11.35 16.01
CA GLU A 56 7.18 -11.99 16.53
C GLU A 56 8.39 -11.88 15.59
N ASP A 57 8.23 -11.32 14.39
CA ASP A 57 9.29 -11.21 13.42
C ASP A 57 10.38 -10.24 13.89
N SER A 58 11.61 -10.51 13.46
CA SER A 58 12.80 -9.75 13.87
C SER A 58 12.63 -8.26 13.62
N ARG A 59 12.09 -7.87 12.46
CA ARG A 59 11.85 -6.47 12.10
C ARG A 59 10.91 -5.75 13.07
N VAL A 60 9.84 -6.41 13.53
CA VAL A 60 8.89 -5.84 14.49
C VAL A 60 9.52 -5.72 15.87
N LYS A 61 10.33 -6.71 16.28
CA LYS A 61 11.09 -6.65 17.54
C LYS A 61 12.16 -5.54 17.51
N GLU A 62 12.86 -5.35 16.40
CA GLU A 62 13.85 -4.29 16.25
C GLU A 62 13.20 -2.90 16.13
N SER A 63 12.01 -2.79 15.53
CA SER A 63 11.30 -1.50 15.47
C SER A 63 10.91 -0.98 16.85
N ALA A 64 10.56 -1.88 17.79
CA ALA A 64 10.26 -1.54 19.18
C ALA A 64 11.47 -0.99 19.97
N LYS A 65 12.69 -1.18 19.46
CA LYS A 65 13.94 -0.66 20.08
C LYS A 65 14.33 0.72 19.54
N LYS A 66 13.67 1.22 18.49
CA LYS A 66 13.94 2.55 17.94
C LYS A 66 13.52 3.62 18.95
N SER A 67 14.24 4.73 19.01
CA SER A 67 13.87 5.91 19.80
C SER A 67 12.72 6.72 19.19
N LEU A 68 11.95 6.13 18.26
CA LEU A 68 10.85 6.75 17.56
C LEU A 68 9.60 6.75 18.45
N GLN A 69 9.05 7.92 18.71
CA GLN A 69 7.81 8.08 19.45
C GLN A 69 6.60 7.90 18.53
N LEU A 70 5.46 7.52 19.12
CA LEU A 70 4.22 7.26 18.37
C LEU A 70 3.79 8.47 17.50
N HIS A 71 3.90 9.69 18.02
CA HIS A 71 3.49 10.89 17.29
C HIS A 71 4.38 11.18 16.07
N GLU A 72 5.66 10.80 16.11
CA GLU A 72 6.59 10.93 14.99
C GLU A 72 6.22 9.94 13.88
N ALA A 73 5.92 8.69 14.26
CA ALA A 73 5.46 7.66 13.34
C ALA A 73 4.11 8.00 12.68
N LEU A 74 3.20 8.66 13.40
CA LEU A 74 1.94 9.13 12.82
C LEU A 74 2.15 10.34 11.90
N SER A 75 3.06 11.24 12.26
CA SER A 75 3.34 12.44 11.47
C SER A 75 4.01 12.09 10.13
N SER A 76 4.76 10.99 10.04
CA SER A 76 5.46 10.57 8.83
C SER A 76 4.52 10.24 7.66
N ILE A 77 3.30 9.78 7.94
CA ILE A 77 2.29 9.44 6.91
C ILE A 77 1.31 10.59 6.61
N SER A 78 1.53 11.77 7.20
CA SER A 78 0.68 12.93 6.93
C SER A 78 0.88 13.46 5.51
N PHE A 79 -0.15 14.13 4.97
CA PHE A 79 -0.07 14.76 3.64
C PHE A 79 1.11 15.74 3.52
N ASN A 80 1.43 16.47 4.60
CA ASN A 80 2.54 17.43 4.61
C ASN A 80 3.91 16.74 4.58
N SER A 81 4.03 15.56 5.20
CA SER A 81 5.27 14.80 5.21
C SER A 81 5.51 14.06 3.90
N LEU A 82 4.44 13.53 3.28
CA LEU A 82 4.53 12.76 2.04
C LEU A 82 4.57 13.66 0.80
N GLY A 83 3.73 14.69 0.76
CA GLY A 83 3.49 15.51 -0.43
C GLY A 83 2.61 14.81 -1.47
N ALA A 84 1.84 15.59 -2.23
CA ALA A 84 0.88 15.07 -3.21
C ALA A 84 1.52 14.17 -4.29
N GLU A 85 2.72 14.52 -4.74
CA GLU A 85 3.44 13.82 -5.81
C GLU A 85 3.95 12.44 -5.37
N SER A 86 4.21 12.25 -4.08
CA SER A 86 4.65 10.95 -3.53
C SER A 86 3.47 10.02 -3.22
N ILE A 87 2.25 10.56 -3.09
CA ILE A 87 1.03 9.78 -2.79
C ILE A 87 0.41 9.26 -4.08
N ARG A 88 0.19 10.14 -5.07
CA ARG A 88 -0.45 9.77 -6.34
C ARG A 88 0.60 9.36 -7.37
N GLY A 89 0.80 8.06 -7.54
CA GLY A 89 1.62 7.48 -8.61
C GLY A 89 0.81 7.06 -9.85
N GLY A 90 1.48 6.35 -10.77
CA GLY A 90 0.86 5.75 -11.96
C GLY A 90 1.04 6.55 -13.26
N ASN A 91 0.73 5.90 -14.39
CA ASN A 91 0.72 6.53 -15.72
C ASN A 91 -0.67 7.12 -16.09
N GLY A 92 -1.64 7.08 -15.17
CA GLY A 92 -2.99 7.58 -15.37
C GLY A 92 -3.91 6.64 -16.16
N LYS A 93 -3.41 5.44 -16.51
CA LYS A 93 -4.13 4.35 -17.19
C LYS A 93 -3.88 3.00 -16.51
N ASP A 94 -3.45 3.01 -15.25
CA ASP A 94 -3.08 1.80 -14.50
C ASP A 94 -4.29 0.96 -14.04
N GLY A 95 -5.51 1.38 -14.39
CA GLY A 95 -6.71 0.55 -14.27
C GLY A 95 -7.15 0.19 -12.84
N CYS A 96 -6.62 0.85 -11.82
CA CYS A 96 -6.96 0.56 -10.43
C CYS A 96 -8.37 1.04 -10.05
N ASN A 97 -9.35 0.14 -10.11
CA ASN A 97 -10.72 0.44 -9.70
C ASN A 97 -10.89 0.63 -8.18
N LEU A 98 -9.93 0.17 -7.36
CA LEU A 98 -9.98 0.34 -5.89
C LEU A 98 -9.87 1.81 -5.44
N VAL A 99 -9.41 2.71 -6.31
CA VAL A 99 -9.35 4.16 -6.05
C VAL A 99 -10.39 4.97 -6.80
N ARG A 100 -11.26 4.31 -7.59
CA ARG A 100 -12.28 4.97 -8.40
C ARG A 100 -13.66 4.77 -7.78
N THR A 101 -14.27 5.86 -7.34
CA THR A 101 -15.64 5.84 -6.78
C THR A 101 -16.73 6.17 -7.79
N ASP A 102 -16.35 6.65 -8.98
CA ASP A 102 -17.26 6.92 -10.10
C ASP A 102 -17.74 5.61 -10.77
N THR A 103 -18.62 5.71 -11.76
CA THR A 103 -19.13 4.59 -12.55
C THR A 103 -18.01 3.67 -13.02
N ASP A 104 -18.24 2.36 -12.88
CA ASP A 104 -17.32 1.26 -13.22
C ASP A 104 -15.99 1.28 -12.45
N GLY A 105 -15.98 1.91 -11.27
CA GLY A 105 -14.90 1.82 -10.28
C GLY A 105 -15.12 0.68 -9.28
N ILE A 106 -15.32 1.01 -8.00
CA ILE A 106 -15.63 0.03 -6.94
C ILE A 106 -16.89 -0.80 -7.28
N LEU A 107 -17.88 -0.18 -7.92
CA LEU A 107 -19.12 -0.83 -8.35
C LEU A 107 -19.25 -0.79 -9.88
N ASN A 108 -19.49 -1.96 -10.48
CA ASN A 108 -19.80 -2.10 -11.90
C ASN A 108 -21.22 -1.60 -12.19
N GLY A 109 -21.37 -0.65 -13.13
CA GLY A 109 -22.65 -0.01 -13.42
C GLY A 109 -23.18 0.91 -12.32
N GLY A 110 -22.36 1.26 -11.32
CA GLY A 110 -22.73 2.21 -10.27
C GLY A 110 -22.93 3.61 -10.84
N SER A 111 -23.98 4.31 -10.43
CA SER A 111 -24.16 5.73 -10.75
C SER A 111 -23.77 6.57 -9.52
N PRO A 112 -22.95 7.64 -9.67
CA PRO A 112 -22.72 8.59 -8.60
C PRO A 112 -24.07 9.24 -8.26
N THR A 113 -24.59 8.96 -7.07
CA THR A 113 -25.75 9.65 -6.51
C THR A 113 -25.38 11.06 -6.06
#